data_AF-D5W6J3-F1
#
_entry.id   AF-D5W6J3-F1
#
_cell.length_a   1.000
_cell.length_b   1.000
_cell.length_c   1.000
_cell.angle_alpha   90.00
_cell.angle_beta   90.00
_cell.angle_gamma   90.00
#
_symmetry.space_group_name_H-M   'P 1'
#
loop_
_entity.id
_entity.type
_entity.pdbx_description
1 polymer ?
#
loop_
_entity_poly.entity_id
_entity_poly.type
_entity_poly.pdbx_seq_one_letter_code
_entity_poly.pdbx_strand_id
1 'polypeptide(L)'
;MFQTASDYLSDEATRVARDKLINIHRRCRENRYAFFPENIAELIGRRHELRVVVFSTRGLGFCHQLDEIEAVLRLRGGRVDALVHDKDDHDNRNNPRLAAYRQITTEEFFANAAAYTGCLIVDRTSTWYPGIRYKITLKQAGFDVLRVEQFLNAPGFEAITTSYRSHGDLMLARFDEFLALERHWADNLSRQVYYYALASFISLNYQYFALHCGDFQQRYFSPDIDLKLGADTVYADCGSHDGSEVMIFAERVKHRFKAVHAFEPDHRNFIMLTDTINRYVADHGASPIYCHELGVFDRDGYLQADGYADGVTITGQPATSGSGLHVCKLDNLLDELTHLRLEIEGAELPALHGAHQLILKNRPTMTVSAYHLATDFPDLLKFMEETGLDYQLSLRHQSLEPGVLCIYAV
;
A
#
# COMPACT_ATOMS: atom_id res chain seq x y z
N MET A 1 -14.67 -30.55 -10.87
CA MET A 1 -15.83 -29.96 -10.19
C MET A 1 -15.46 -28.51 -9.95
N PHE A 2 -16.00 -27.58 -10.73
CA PHE A 2 -15.68 -26.16 -10.57
C PHE A 2 -16.43 -25.65 -9.34
N GLN A 3 -15.69 -25.22 -8.32
CA GLN A 3 -16.25 -24.56 -7.13
C GLN A 3 -16.95 -23.27 -7.56
N THR A 4 -18.15 -23.04 -7.05
CA THR A 4 -18.91 -21.80 -7.29
C THR A 4 -18.33 -20.66 -6.46
N ALA A 5 -18.59 -19.40 -6.82
CA ALA A 5 -18.16 -18.24 -6.02
C ALA A 5 -18.64 -18.30 -4.56
N SER A 6 -19.77 -19.00 -4.29
CA SER A 6 -20.29 -19.26 -2.96
C SER A 6 -19.41 -20.20 -2.12
N ASP A 7 -18.66 -21.10 -2.75
CA ASP A 7 -17.83 -22.08 -2.03
C ASP A 7 -16.58 -21.43 -1.43
N TYR A 8 -16.08 -20.36 -2.06
CA TYR A 8 -14.92 -19.59 -1.61
C TYR A 8 -15.22 -18.68 -0.41
N LEU A 9 -16.49 -18.34 -0.17
CA LEU A 9 -16.92 -17.49 0.96
C LEU A 9 -17.50 -18.29 2.14
N SER A 10 -17.36 -19.61 2.09
CA SER A 10 -17.86 -20.53 3.11
C SER A 10 -17.05 -20.48 4.42
N ASP A 11 -17.67 -20.93 5.51
CA ASP A 11 -16.96 -21.13 6.79
C ASP A 11 -15.79 -22.10 6.65
N GLU A 12 -15.92 -23.09 5.76
CA GLU A 12 -14.85 -24.04 5.45
C GLU A 12 -13.66 -23.34 4.80
N ALA A 13 -13.89 -22.52 3.77
CA ALA A 13 -12.83 -21.75 3.13
C ALA A 13 -12.13 -20.80 4.11
N THR A 14 -12.91 -20.16 4.99
CA THR A 14 -12.40 -19.31 6.07
C THR A 14 -11.52 -20.08 7.05
N ARG A 15 -11.94 -21.29 7.46
CA ARG A 15 -11.13 -22.18 8.31
C ARG A 15 -9.83 -22.58 7.64
N VAL A 16 -9.87 -22.95 6.36
CA VAL A 16 -8.68 -23.32 5.57
C VAL A 16 -7.69 -22.15 5.49
N ALA A 17 -8.18 -20.92 5.25
CA ALA A 17 -7.35 -19.73 5.23
C ALA A 17 -6.68 -19.47 6.60
N ARG A 18 -7.43 -19.63 7.70
CA ARG A 18 -6.94 -19.50 9.07
C ARG A 18 -5.86 -20.53 9.40
N ASP A 19 -6.10 -21.80 9.09
CA ASP A 19 -5.13 -22.90 9.33
C ASP A 19 -3.85 -22.69 8.53
N LYS A 20 -3.98 -22.16 7.30
CA LYS A 20 -2.83 -21.81 6.46
C LYS A 20 -2.00 -20.69 7.09
N LEU A 21 -2.63 -19.63 7.61
CA LEU A 21 -1.93 -18.59 8.36
C LEU A 21 -1.17 -19.17 9.58
N ILE A 22 -1.82 -20.02 10.38
CA ILE A 22 -1.20 -20.64 11.57
C ILE A 22 0.03 -21.47 11.18
N ASN A 23 -0.06 -22.26 10.10
CA ASN A 23 1.08 -23.04 9.61
C ASN A 23 2.22 -22.14 9.09
N ILE A 24 1.89 -21.04 8.39
CA ILE A 24 2.87 -20.05 7.94
C ILE A 24 3.59 -19.43 9.14
N HIS A 25 2.84 -18.95 10.13
CA HIS A 25 3.39 -18.41 11.37
C HIS A 25 4.33 -19.41 12.05
N ARG A 26 3.90 -20.67 12.25
CA ARG A 26 4.74 -21.71 12.85
C ARG A 26 6.07 -21.90 12.11
N ARG A 27 6.02 -21.99 10.78
CA ARG A 27 7.23 -22.13 9.94
C ARG A 27 8.14 -20.92 10.02
N CYS A 28 7.59 -19.71 9.99
CA CYS A 28 8.35 -18.47 10.11
C CYS A 28 8.97 -18.28 11.51
N ARG A 29 8.31 -18.77 12.55
CA ARG A 29 8.82 -18.76 13.92
C ARG A 29 9.98 -19.75 14.11
N GLU A 30 9.92 -20.91 13.45
CA GLU A 30 11.01 -21.89 13.42
C GLU A 30 12.19 -21.42 12.54
N ASN A 31 11.88 -20.78 11.41
CA ASN A 31 12.85 -20.22 10.47
C ASN A 31 12.25 -18.98 9.80
N ARG A 32 12.78 -17.79 10.13
CA ARG A 32 12.31 -16.49 9.59
C ARG A 32 12.26 -16.44 8.07
N TYR A 33 13.11 -17.22 7.40
CA TYR A 33 13.25 -17.27 5.95
C TYR A 33 12.59 -18.52 5.33
N ALA A 34 11.65 -19.17 6.02
CA ALA A 34 11.00 -20.41 5.57
C ALA A 34 10.29 -20.32 4.20
N PHE A 35 10.03 -19.11 3.70
CA PHE A 35 9.38 -18.84 2.41
C PHE A 35 10.30 -18.13 1.41
N PHE A 36 11.60 -18.04 1.72
CA PHE A 36 12.63 -17.55 0.80
C PHE A 36 13.19 -18.74 0.00
N PRO A 37 13.91 -18.50 -1.11
CA PRO A 37 14.64 -19.58 -1.79
C PRO A 37 15.59 -20.31 -0.82
N GLU A 38 15.68 -21.64 -0.94
CA GLU A 38 16.48 -22.47 -0.02
C GLU A 38 17.96 -22.08 0.00
N ASN A 39 18.48 -21.58 -1.14
CA ASN A 39 19.84 -21.10 -1.30
C ASN A 39 20.03 -19.60 -0.99
N ILE A 40 19.07 -18.92 -0.34
CA ILE A 40 19.12 -17.47 -0.11
C ILE A 40 20.42 -17.00 0.55
N ALA A 41 20.89 -17.72 1.57
CA ALA A 41 22.13 -17.37 2.27
C ALA A 41 23.36 -17.47 1.34
N GLU A 42 23.35 -18.39 0.38
CA GLU A 42 24.38 -18.48 -0.66
C GLU A 42 24.26 -17.35 -1.69
N LEU A 43 23.03 -17.03 -2.12
CA LEU A 43 22.76 -15.94 -3.07
C LEU A 43 23.27 -14.60 -2.58
N ILE A 44 23.09 -14.32 -1.28
CA ILE A 44 23.54 -13.08 -0.64
C ILE A 44 24.99 -13.17 -0.14
N GLY A 45 25.39 -14.30 0.46
CA GLY A 45 26.60 -14.40 1.27
C GLY A 45 27.88 -14.88 0.57
N ARG A 46 27.80 -15.59 -0.56
CA ARG A 46 29.01 -16.13 -1.24
C ARG A 46 29.62 -15.21 -2.29
N ARG A 47 28.99 -14.08 -2.61
CA ARG A 47 29.42 -13.21 -3.70
C ARG A 47 30.43 -12.18 -3.20
N HIS A 48 31.64 -12.18 -3.78
CA HIS A 48 32.69 -11.20 -3.49
C HIS A 48 32.23 -9.76 -3.83
N GLU A 49 31.25 -9.63 -4.73
CA GLU A 49 30.51 -8.41 -5.04
C GLU A 49 29.06 -8.79 -5.40
N LEU A 50 28.07 -8.30 -4.64
CA LEU A 50 26.66 -8.55 -4.91
C LEU A 50 26.16 -7.63 -6.04
N ARG A 51 26.13 -8.14 -7.27
CA ARG A 51 25.60 -7.42 -8.44
C ARG A 51 24.11 -7.73 -8.62
N VAL A 52 23.28 -6.71 -8.79
CA VAL A 52 21.85 -6.88 -9.03
C VAL A 52 21.38 -6.20 -10.30
N VAL A 53 20.37 -6.78 -10.93
CA VAL A 53 19.58 -6.13 -11.98
C VAL A 53 18.17 -5.97 -11.44
N VAL A 54 17.65 -4.74 -11.46
CA VAL A 54 16.32 -4.42 -10.92
C VAL A 54 15.31 -4.42 -12.06
N PHE A 55 14.26 -5.22 -11.93
CA PHE A 55 13.18 -5.37 -12.90
C PHE A 55 11.93 -4.59 -12.49
N SER A 56 11.17 -4.13 -13.48
CA SER A 56 9.87 -3.46 -13.36
C SER A 56 9.92 -2.18 -12.53
N THR A 57 10.49 -1.14 -13.14
CA THR A 57 10.54 0.21 -12.59
C THR A 57 9.21 0.98 -12.63
N ARG A 58 8.11 0.33 -13.02
CA ARG A 58 6.82 0.99 -13.23
C ARG A 58 6.20 1.40 -11.88
N GLY A 59 5.45 2.48 -11.89
CA GLY A 59 4.66 2.93 -10.75
C GLY A 59 5.40 3.89 -9.81
N LEU A 60 4.62 4.41 -8.87
CA LEU A 60 5.08 5.37 -7.87
C LEU A 60 6.00 4.68 -6.84
N GLY A 61 6.80 5.49 -6.12
CA GLY A 61 7.67 5.01 -5.05
C GLY A 61 8.91 4.20 -5.50
N PHE A 62 9.11 3.95 -6.80
CA PHE A 62 10.27 3.19 -7.30
C PHE A 62 11.61 3.76 -6.84
N CYS A 63 11.78 5.08 -6.88
CA CYS A 63 13.03 5.70 -6.41
C CYS A 63 13.30 5.43 -4.93
N HIS A 64 12.26 5.40 -4.08
CA HIS A 64 12.44 5.09 -2.66
C HIS A 64 12.89 3.65 -2.45
N GLN A 65 12.24 2.69 -3.11
CA GLN A 65 12.67 1.30 -3.08
C GLN A 65 14.08 1.10 -3.66
N LEU A 66 14.45 1.86 -4.70
CA LEU A 66 15.80 1.83 -5.25
C LEU A 66 16.82 2.31 -4.22
N ASP A 67 16.51 3.37 -3.47
CA ASP A 67 17.37 3.87 -2.38
C ASP A 67 17.52 2.80 -1.27
N GLU A 68 16.45 2.07 -0.92
CA GLU A 68 16.52 0.92 0.00
C GLU A 68 17.38 -0.22 -0.55
N ILE A 69 17.21 -0.58 -1.84
CA ILE A 69 18.03 -1.58 -2.54
C ILE A 69 19.50 -1.18 -2.50
N GLU A 70 19.82 0.07 -2.80
CA GLU A 70 21.20 0.56 -2.74
C GLU A 70 21.76 0.51 -1.31
N ALA A 71 20.96 0.87 -0.31
CA ALA A 71 21.39 0.84 1.09
C ALA A 71 21.82 -0.57 1.51
N VAL A 72 21.03 -1.61 1.19
CA VAL A 72 21.39 -3.00 1.51
C VAL A 72 22.58 -3.50 0.69
N LEU A 73 22.70 -3.08 -0.57
CA LEU A 73 23.86 -3.44 -1.41
C LEU A 73 25.16 -2.87 -0.86
N ARG A 74 25.16 -1.63 -0.37
CA ARG A 74 26.34 -1.00 0.23
C ARG A 74 26.90 -1.79 1.42
N LEU A 75 26.04 -2.45 2.21
CA LEU A 75 26.46 -3.34 3.32
C LEU A 75 27.26 -4.58 2.87
N ARG A 76 27.22 -4.89 1.57
CA ARG A 76 27.91 -6.03 0.94
C ARG A 76 28.89 -5.60 -0.14
N GLY A 77 29.17 -4.29 -0.26
CA GLY A 77 29.98 -3.75 -1.35
C GLY A 77 29.40 -4.07 -2.73
N GLY A 78 28.08 -4.26 -2.82
CA GLY A 78 27.36 -4.56 -4.04
C GLY A 78 26.96 -3.32 -4.84
N ARG A 79 26.34 -3.53 -6.00
CA ARG A 79 25.87 -2.46 -6.89
C ARG A 79 24.71 -2.90 -7.77
N VAL A 80 23.98 -1.91 -8.29
CA VAL A 80 22.98 -2.08 -9.33
C VAL A 80 23.67 -1.99 -10.70
N ASP A 81 23.58 -3.04 -11.49
CA ASP A 81 24.21 -3.14 -12.80
C ASP A 81 23.32 -2.61 -13.94
N ALA A 82 22.00 -2.77 -13.79
CA ALA A 82 21.01 -2.25 -14.73
C ALA A 82 19.62 -2.12 -14.09
N LEU A 83 18.86 -1.17 -14.61
CA LEU A 83 17.41 -1.05 -14.43
C LEU A 83 16.73 -1.54 -15.71
N VAL A 84 15.81 -2.50 -15.57
CA VAL A 84 15.09 -3.11 -16.68
C VAL A 84 13.65 -2.61 -16.69
N HIS A 85 13.32 -1.88 -17.74
CA HIS A 85 12.01 -1.29 -17.99
C HIS A 85 11.17 -2.23 -18.86
N ASP A 86 9.86 -2.28 -18.60
CA ASP A 86 8.93 -2.80 -19.59
C ASP A 86 8.86 -1.82 -20.77
N LYS A 87 8.57 -2.33 -21.98
CA LYS A 87 8.53 -1.51 -23.19
C LYS A 87 7.57 -0.32 -23.08
N ASP A 88 6.45 -0.53 -22.40
CA ASP A 88 5.37 0.44 -22.22
C ASP A 88 5.45 1.15 -20.85
N ASP A 89 6.55 0.99 -20.12
CA ASP A 89 6.81 1.77 -18.90
C ASP A 89 7.24 3.19 -19.27
N HIS A 90 6.35 4.14 -18.97
CA HIS A 90 6.57 5.57 -19.18
C HIS A 90 6.79 6.31 -17.86
N ASP A 91 6.56 5.65 -16.71
CA ASP A 91 6.49 6.32 -15.40
C ASP A 91 7.87 6.80 -14.97
N ASN A 92 8.90 5.96 -15.15
CA ASN A 92 10.24 6.24 -14.63
C ASN A 92 11.34 6.36 -15.69
N ARG A 93 11.05 6.06 -16.97
CA ARG A 93 12.06 6.04 -18.05
C ARG A 93 12.80 7.38 -18.26
N ASN A 94 12.13 8.50 -17.98
CA ASN A 94 12.70 9.85 -18.11
C ASN A 94 12.97 10.52 -16.76
N ASN A 95 12.94 9.76 -15.66
CA ASN A 95 13.15 10.30 -14.34
C ASN A 95 14.62 10.73 -14.17
N PRO A 96 14.91 12.03 -13.94
CA PRO A 96 16.29 12.53 -13.85
C PRO A 96 17.12 11.85 -12.75
N ARG A 97 16.49 11.34 -11.68
CA ARG A 97 17.19 10.61 -10.61
C ARG A 97 17.79 9.28 -11.09
N LEU A 98 17.21 8.70 -12.14
CA LEU A 98 17.63 7.42 -12.68
C LEU A 98 18.70 7.57 -13.79
N ALA A 99 19.04 8.81 -14.17
CA ALA A 99 19.96 9.09 -15.29
C ALA A 99 21.36 8.50 -15.10
N ALA A 100 21.80 8.28 -13.84
CA ALA A 100 23.09 7.67 -13.54
C ALA A 100 23.12 6.15 -13.75
N TYR A 101 21.95 5.50 -13.87
CA TYR A 101 21.86 4.05 -14.02
C TYR A 101 21.83 3.64 -15.49
N ARG A 102 22.36 2.45 -15.76
CA ARG A 102 22.14 1.79 -17.06
C ARG A 102 20.68 1.36 -17.14
N GLN A 103 19.91 2.05 -17.96
CA GLN A 103 18.50 1.75 -18.22
C GLN A 103 18.36 1.02 -19.55
N ILE A 104 17.70 -0.13 -19.55
CA ILE A 104 17.46 -0.95 -20.74
C ILE A 104 16.03 -1.49 -20.76
N THR A 105 15.53 -1.85 -21.94
CA THR A 105 14.23 -2.54 -22.03
C THR A 105 14.37 -4.03 -21.72
N THR A 106 13.25 -4.66 -21.46
CA THR A 106 13.19 -6.11 -21.25
C THR A 106 13.66 -6.89 -22.50
N GLU A 107 13.36 -6.41 -23.72
CA GLU A 107 13.87 -7.02 -24.94
C GLU A 107 15.39 -6.92 -25.05
N GLU A 108 15.95 -5.74 -24.73
CA GLU A 108 17.39 -5.52 -24.73
C GLU A 108 18.11 -6.39 -23.69
N PHE A 109 17.50 -6.57 -22.51
CA PHE A 109 18.00 -7.47 -21.49
C PHE A 109 18.10 -8.91 -22.02
N PHE A 110 17.01 -9.45 -22.56
CA PHE A 110 17.00 -10.84 -23.04
C PHE A 110 17.84 -11.07 -24.29
N ALA A 111 17.98 -10.06 -25.17
CA ALA A 111 18.86 -10.13 -26.33
C ALA A 111 20.35 -10.28 -25.94
N ASN A 112 20.75 -9.79 -24.76
CA ASN A 112 22.12 -9.86 -24.27
C ASN A 112 22.21 -10.27 -22.79
N ALA A 113 21.42 -11.27 -22.41
CA ALA A 113 21.34 -11.74 -21.01
C ALA A 113 22.70 -12.19 -20.46
N ALA A 114 23.56 -12.74 -21.33
CA ALA A 114 24.91 -13.19 -20.97
C ALA A 114 25.79 -12.08 -20.35
N ALA A 115 25.56 -10.80 -20.69
CA ALA A 115 26.29 -9.67 -20.10
C ALA A 115 26.03 -9.49 -18.60
N TYR A 116 24.89 -10.00 -18.12
CA TYR A 116 24.48 -9.93 -16.72
C TYR A 116 24.70 -11.25 -15.97
N THR A 117 25.43 -12.21 -16.56
CA THR A 117 25.76 -13.48 -15.90
C THR A 117 26.33 -13.24 -14.50
N GLY A 118 25.75 -13.92 -13.51
CA GLY A 118 26.12 -13.72 -12.11
C GLY A 118 25.49 -12.49 -11.46
N CYS A 119 24.54 -11.79 -12.08
CA CYS A 119 23.68 -10.87 -11.34
C CYS A 119 22.53 -11.64 -10.68
N LEU A 120 22.08 -11.13 -9.54
CA LEU A 120 20.79 -11.50 -8.97
C LEU A 120 19.71 -10.60 -9.55
N ILE A 121 18.55 -11.15 -9.90
CA ILE A 121 17.41 -10.33 -10.33
C ILE A 121 16.61 -9.94 -9.10
N VAL A 122 16.41 -8.64 -8.93
CA VAL A 122 15.47 -8.08 -7.95
C VAL A 122 14.23 -7.63 -8.69
N ASP A 123 13.15 -8.36 -8.54
CA ASP A 123 11.83 -7.98 -9.05
C ASP A 123 11.20 -6.98 -8.08
N ARG A 124 11.01 -5.74 -8.54
CA ARG A 124 10.35 -4.70 -7.74
C ARG A 124 8.91 -5.05 -7.38
N THR A 125 8.22 -5.79 -8.25
CA THR A 125 6.81 -6.09 -8.03
C THR A 125 6.65 -7.33 -7.17
N SER A 126 5.76 -7.23 -6.20
CA SER A 126 5.58 -8.28 -5.20
C SER A 126 4.74 -9.48 -5.70
N THR A 127 4.06 -9.35 -6.85
CA THR A 127 3.05 -10.34 -7.25
C THR A 127 2.96 -10.70 -8.74
N TRP A 128 3.08 -9.77 -9.70
CA TRP A 128 2.62 -10.11 -11.07
C TRP A 128 3.47 -9.67 -12.27
N TYR A 129 4.23 -8.57 -12.24
CA TYR A 129 4.59 -7.94 -13.53
C TYR A 129 5.75 -8.60 -14.30
N PRO A 130 6.94 -8.87 -13.73
CA PRO A 130 7.97 -9.65 -14.41
C PRO A 130 8.21 -11.03 -13.75
N GLY A 131 8.01 -11.19 -12.44
CA GLY A 131 8.29 -12.42 -11.69
C GLY A 131 7.37 -13.60 -12.00
N ILE A 132 6.28 -13.39 -12.73
CA ILE A 132 5.47 -14.45 -13.35
C ILE A 132 5.66 -14.44 -14.87
N ARG A 133 5.56 -13.26 -15.51
CA ARG A 133 5.68 -13.10 -16.96
C ARG A 133 6.99 -13.64 -17.51
N TYR A 134 8.11 -13.38 -16.84
CA TYR A 134 9.45 -13.73 -17.27
C TYR A 134 10.13 -14.77 -16.38
N LYS A 135 9.44 -15.30 -15.35
CA LYS A 135 10.01 -16.26 -14.40
C LYS A 135 10.73 -17.42 -15.07
N ILE A 136 10.05 -18.03 -16.04
CA ILE A 136 10.54 -19.20 -16.75
C ILE A 136 11.74 -18.82 -17.61
N THR A 137 11.64 -17.70 -18.35
CA THR A 137 12.72 -17.18 -19.20
C THR A 137 13.97 -16.82 -18.41
N LEU A 138 13.82 -16.12 -17.28
CA LEU A 138 14.92 -15.78 -16.37
C LEU A 138 15.59 -17.04 -15.81
N LYS A 139 14.79 -18.01 -15.37
CA LYS A 139 15.30 -19.31 -14.88
C LYS A 139 16.03 -20.09 -15.98
N GLN A 140 15.50 -20.12 -17.20
CA GLN A 140 16.15 -20.76 -18.36
C GLN A 140 17.45 -20.07 -18.75
N ALA A 141 17.53 -18.74 -18.56
CA ALA A 141 18.74 -17.96 -18.76
C ALA A 141 19.73 -18.04 -17.57
N GLY A 142 19.42 -18.83 -16.54
CA GLY A 142 20.32 -19.10 -15.41
C GLY A 142 20.32 -18.03 -14.32
N PHE A 143 19.28 -17.21 -14.24
CA PHE A 143 19.14 -16.19 -13.21
C PHE A 143 18.32 -16.68 -12.01
N ASP A 144 18.83 -16.36 -10.82
CA ASP A 144 18.03 -16.38 -9.59
C ASP A 144 17.23 -15.08 -9.49
N VAL A 145 16.00 -15.18 -8.97
CA VAL A 145 15.08 -14.06 -8.83
C VAL A 145 14.62 -13.97 -7.39
N LEU A 146 14.75 -12.79 -6.79
CA LEU A 146 14.10 -12.42 -5.53
C LEU A 146 13.12 -11.29 -5.79
N ARG A 147 11.97 -11.35 -5.15
CA ARG A 147 11.08 -10.18 -5.06
C ARG A 147 11.65 -9.18 -4.07
N VAL A 148 11.33 -7.91 -4.24
CA VAL A 148 11.91 -6.81 -3.45
C VAL A 148 11.74 -7.03 -1.95
N GLU A 149 10.57 -7.50 -1.50
CA GLU A 149 10.34 -7.75 -0.08
C GLU A 149 11.25 -8.86 0.47
N GLN A 150 11.60 -9.86 -0.35
CA GLN A 150 12.55 -10.91 0.01
C GLN A 150 13.99 -10.41 -0.06
N PHE A 151 14.35 -9.64 -1.09
CA PHE A 151 15.70 -9.10 -1.24
C PHE A 151 16.07 -8.17 -0.09
N LEU A 152 15.22 -7.19 0.22
CA LEU A 152 15.45 -6.22 1.31
C LEU A 152 15.49 -6.88 2.70
N ASN A 153 14.86 -8.05 2.85
CA ASN A 153 14.79 -8.79 4.10
C ASN A 153 15.68 -10.03 4.14
N ALA A 154 16.56 -10.22 3.17
CA ALA A 154 17.41 -11.40 3.12
C ALA A 154 18.38 -11.46 4.31
N PRO A 155 18.87 -12.66 4.68
CA PRO A 155 19.82 -12.83 5.78
C PRO A 155 21.06 -11.96 5.60
N GLY A 156 21.43 -11.23 6.65
CA GLY A 156 22.58 -10.35 6.68
C GLY A 156 22.30 -8.88 6.38
N PHE A 157 21.04 -8.51 6.12
CA PHE A 157 20.57 -7.13 5.94
C PHE A 157 19.74 -6.61 7.13
N GLU A 158 19.85 -7.24 8.31
CA GLU A 158 19.04 -6.93 9.50
C GLU A 158 19.28 -5.51 10.05
N ALA A 159 20.44 -4.91 9.75
CA ALA A 159 20.77 -3.56 10.20
C ALA A 159 19.96 -2.46 9.50
N ILE A 160 19.26 -2.77 8.40
CA ILE A 160 18.39 -1.84 7.69
C ILE A 160 16.94 -2.22 7.98
N THR A 161 16.26 -1.35 8.71
CA THR A 161 14.83 -1.48 8.99
C THR A 161 14.06 -0.89 7.82
N THR A 162 13.43 -1.74 7.01
CA THR A 162 12.46 -1.33 5.99
C THR A 162 11.03 -1.43 6.54
N SER A 163 10.08 -0.75 5.92
CA SER A 163 8.65 -0.88 6.26
C SER A 163 8.18 -2.33 6.14
N TYR A 164 8.67 -3.06 5.13
CA TYR A 164 8.40 -4.49 4.95
C TYR A 164 8.83 -5.33 6.16
N ARG A 165 10.02 -5.03 6.73
CA ARG A 165 10.56 -5.77 7.88
C ARG A 165 9.72 -5.53 9.13
N SER A 166 9.36 -4.28 9.40
CA SER A 166 8.64 -3.89 10.63
C SER A 166 7.27 -4.57 10.73
N HIS A 167 6.53 -4.65 9.62
CA HIS A 167 5.26 -5.38 9.55
C HIS A 167 5.43 -6.85 9.92
N GLY A 168 6.31 -7.55 9.19
CA GLY A 168 6.50 -8.99 9.36
C GLY A 168 7.00 -9.36 10.75
N ASP A 169 7.95 -8.60 11.29
CA ASP A 169 8.56 -8.89 12.59
C ASP A 169 7.60 -8.60 13.75
N LEU A 170 6.83 -7.50 13.68
CA LEU A 170 5.82 -7.19 14.71
C LEU A 170 4.70 -8.23 14.72
N MET A 171 4.14 -8.56 13.56
CA MET A 171 3.04 -9.52 13.44
C MET A 171 3.47 -10.94 13.79
N LEU A 172 4.73 -11.31 13.49
CA LEU A 172 5.32 -12.58 13.93
C LEU A 172 5.48 -12.63 15.46
N ALA A 173 5.97 -11.54 16.07
CA ALA A 173 6.21 -11.49 17.52
C ALA A 173 4.91 -11.42 18.35
N ARG A 174 3.87 -10.75 17.84
CA ARG A 174 2.59 -10.53 18.51
C ARG A 174 1.46 -11.36 17.88
N PHE A 175 1.76 -12.52 17.34
CA PHE A 175 0.82 -13.29 16.52
C PHE A 175 -0.53 -13.56 17.18
N ASP A 176 -0.56 -13.96 18.46
CA ASP A 176 -1.80 -14.27 19.17
C ASP A 176 -2.70 -13.03 19.33
N GLU A 177 -2.10 -11.84 19.49
CA GLU A 177 -2.83 -10.59 19.57
C GLU A 177 -3.45 -10.23 18.22
N PHE A 178 -2.68 -10.31 17.12
CA PHE A 178 -3.20 -10.06 15.78
C PHE A 178 -4.28 -11.08 15.40
N LEU A 179 -4.06 -12.37 15.68
CA LEU A 179 -5.05 -13.40 15.40
C LEU A 179 -6.37 -13.12 16.14
N ALA A 180 -6.33 -12.61 17.37
CA ALA A 180 -7.53 -12.25 18.13
C ALA A 180 -8.36 -11.11 17.50
N LEU A 181 -7.77 -10.29 16.64
CA LEU A 181 -8.48 -9.23 15.90
C LEU A 181 -9.47 -9.80 14.86
N GLU A 182 -9.42 -11.10 14.57
CA GLU A 182 -10.38 -11.76 13.66
C GLU A 182 -11.85 -11.60 14.08
N ARG A 183 -12.08 -11.34 15.38
CA ARG A 183 -13.41 -11.11 15.97
C ARG A 183 -14.10 -9.84 15.49
N HIS A 184 -13.35 -8.85 15.00
CA HIS A 184 -13.91 -7.56 14.59
C HIS A 184 -14.57 -7.62 13.22
N TRP A 185 -14.16 -8.58 12.37
CA TRP A 185 -14.63 -8.68 10.99
C TRP A 185 -16.04 -9.25 10.91
N ALA A 186 -16.93 -8.52 10.24
CA ALA A 186 -18.35 -8.86 10.13
C ALA A 186 -18.62 -10.08 9.23
N ASP A 187 -17.76 -10.31 8.23
CA ASP A 187 -17.99 -11.31 7.20
C ASP A 187 -16.79 -12.23 6.93
N ASN A 188 -17.04 -13.35 6.24
CA ASN A 188 -16.04 -14.36 5.93
C ASN A 188 -14.98 -13.87 4.92
N LEU A 189 -15.34 -13.04 3.94
CA LEU A 189 -14.38 -12.48 3.00
C LEU A 189 -13.37 -11.59 3.75
N SER A 190 -13.84 -10.76 4.66
CA SER A 190 -12.98 -9.92 5.51
C SER A 190 -11.98 -10.76 6.33
N ARG A 191 -12.43 -11.85 6.95
CA ARG A 191 -11.54 -12.77 7.68
C ARG A 191 -10.51 -13.42 6.76
N GLN A 192 -10.93 -13.86 5.57
CA GLN A 192 -10.01 -14.47 4.60
C GLN A 192 -8.96 -13.46 4.10
N VAL A 193 -9.38 -12.25 3.70
CA VAL A 193 -8.48 -11.14 3.33
C VAL A 193 -7.50 -10.87 4.48
N TYR A 194 -8.00 -10.81 5.72
CA TYR A 194 -7.18 -10.57 6.90
C TYR A 194 -6.12 -11.65 7.11
N TYR A 195 -6.50 -12.93 7.03
CA TYR A 195 -5.55 -14.02 7.20
C TYR A 195 -4.48 -14.03 6.11
N TYR A 196 -4.84 -13.72 4.87
CA TYR A 196 -3.87 -13.67 3.78
C TYR A 196 -2.98 -12.43 3.80
N ALA A 197 -3.48 -11.29 4.29
CA ALA A 197 -2.66 -10.12 4.57
C ALA A 197 -1.61 -10.42 5.65
N LEU A 198 -2.02 -10.99 6.80
CA LEU A 198 -1.08 -11.43 7.85
C LEU A 198 -0.08 -12.46 7.32
N ALA A 199 -0.55 -13.42 6.51
CA ALA A 199 0.31 -14.41 5.88
C ALA A 199 1.35 -13.76 4.97
N SER A 200 0.96 -12.78 4.15
CA SER A 200 1.87 -11.99 3.31
C SER A 200 2.95 -11.32 4.14
N PHE A 201 2.57 -10.54 5.15
CA PHE A 201 3.49 -9.78 6.00
C PHE A 201 4.46 -10.69 6.76
N ILE A 202 3.95 -11.69 7.48
CA ILE A 202 4.76 -12.60 8.31
C ILE A 202 5.76 -13.39 7.44
N SER A 203 5.30 -13.90 6.30
CA SER A 203 6.16 -14.72 5.43
C SER A 203 7.06 -13.92 4.50
N LEU A 204 6.81 -12.61 4.33
CA LEU A 204 7.37 -11.80 3.25
C LEU A 204 7.16 -12.46 1.88
N ASN A 205 5.99 -13.10 1.72
CA ASN A 205 5.55 -13.69 0.47
C ASN A 205 4.24 -13.03 0.05
N TYR A 206 4.37 -11.92 -0.66
CA TYR A 206 3.25 -11.05 -0.97
C TYR A 206 2.34 -11.62 -2.07
N GLN A 207 2.66 -12.78 -2.63
CA GLN A 207 1.75 -13.56 -3.45
C GLN A 207 0.44 -13.91 -2.74
N TYR A 208 0.40 -13.94 -1.40
CA TYR A 208 -0.85 -14.19 -0.68
C TYR A 208 -1.87 -13.05 -0.81
N PHE A 209 -1.43 -11.81 -1.10
CA PHE A 209 -2.34 -10.69 -1.39
C PHE A 209 -3.22 -10.93 -2.62
N ALA A 210 -2.74 -11.71 -3.58
CA ALA A 210 -3.47 -12.02 -4.81
C ALA A 210 -4.60 -13.06 -4.60
N LEU A 211 -4.69 -13.72 -3.44
CA LEU A 211 -5.73 -14.74 -3.20
C LEU A 211 -7.12 -14.15 -3.01
N HIS A 212 -7.22 -12.91 -2.54
CA HIS A 212 -8.47 -12.17 -2.37
C HIS A 212 -8.33 -10.71 -2.77
N CYS A 213 -7.70 -10.46 -3.92
CA CYS A 213 -7.69 -9.13 -4.53
C CYS A 213 -8.94 -8.92 -5.39
N GLY A 214 -9.59 -7.78 -5.24
CA GLY A 214 -10.68 -7.35 -6.11
C GLY A 214 -10.19 -6.63 -7.37
N ASP A 215 -11.10 -5.88 -7.98
CA ASP A 215 -10.83 -5.01 -9.12
C ASP A 215 -10.17 -3.68 -8.70
N PHE A 216 -8.90 -3.52 -9.06
CA PHE A 216 -8.14 -2.28 -8.83
C PHE A 216 -8.80 -1.03 -9.41
N GLN A 217 -9.68 -1.13 -10.42
CA GLN A 217 -10.40 0.03 -10.94
C GLN A 217 -11.36 0.64 -9.90
N GLN A 218 -11.82 -0.15 -8.93
CA GLN A 218 -12.68 0.32 -7.85
C GLN A 218 -11.90 1.01 -6.73
N ARG A 219 -10.58 0.76 -6.63
CA ARG A 219 -9.66 1.24 -5.58
C ARG A 219 -10.31 1.19 -4.20
N TYR A 220 -10.65 2.34 -3.63
CA TYR A 220 -11.17 2.49 -2.27
C TYR A 220 -12.69 2.28 -2.19
N PHE A 221 -13.39 2.12 -3.30
CA PHE A 221 -14.84 2.00 -3.37
C PHE A 221 -15.27 0.57 -3.69
N SER A 222 -15.05 -0.36 -2.76
CA SER A 222 -15.42 -1.77 -3.00
C SER A 222 -16.91 -1.89 -3.40
N PRO A 223 -17.25 -2.61 -4.48
CA PRO A 223 -18.61 -2.66 -5.00
C PRO A 223 -19.56 -3.49 -4.13
N ASP A 224 -19.03 -4.38 -3.29
CA ASP A 224 -19.81 -5.22 -2.37
C ASP A 224 -20.09 -4.56 -1.02
N ILE A 225 -19.52 -3.38 -0.75
CA ILE A 225 -19.72 -2.62 0.48
C ILE A 225 -20.69 -1.46 0.22
N ASP A 226 -21.75 -1.37 1.00
CA ASP A 226 -22.69 -0.24 0.95
C ASP A 226 -22.14 0.96 1.72
N LEU A 227 -21.37 1.78 1.04
CA LEU A 227 -20.82 3.03 1.57
C LEU A 227 -21.86 4.15 1.73
N LYS A 228 -23.15 3.90 1.46
CA LYS A 228 -24.26 4.87 1.58
C LYS A 228 -24.02 6.17 0.77
N LEU A 229 -23.36 6.04 -0.38
CA LEU A 229 -23.00 7.16 -1.24
C LEU A 229 -24.17 7.62 -2.12
N GLY A 230 -24.33 8.93 -2.31
CA GLY A 230 -25.37 9.49 -3.15
C GLY A 230 -25.42 11.03 -3.15
N ALA A 231 -26.58 11.58 -3.52
CA ALA A 231 -26.77 13.02 -3.70
C ALA A 231 -26.57 13.85 -2.42
N ASP A 232 -26.79 13.26 -1.24
CA ASP A 232 -26.60 13.93 0.04
C ASP A 232 -25.19 13.74 0.62
N THR A 233 -24.29 13.06 -0.11
CA THR A 233 -22.94 12.77 0.40
C THR A 233 -22.10 14.03 0.52
N VAL A 234 -21.63 14.29 1.74
CA VAL A 234 -20.44 15.10 2.04
C VAL A 234 -19.25 14.15 2.20
N TYR A 235 -18.34 14.19 1.23
CA TYR A 235 -17.18 13.32 1.13
C TYR A 235 -15.89 14.06 1.50
N ALA A 236 -15.12 13.55 2.46
CA ALA A 236 -13.74 13.98 2.69
C ALA A 236 -12.78 12.94 2.12
N ASP A 237 -11.98 13.37 1.15
CA ASP A 237 -10.95 12.59 0.48
C ASP A 237 -9.58 13.02 1.02
N CYS A 238 -9.06 12.30 2.02
CA CYS A 238 -7.79 12.63 2.66
C CYS A 238 -6.65 11.84 2.00
N GLY A 239 -5.69 12.55 1.40
CA GLY A 239 -4.70 11.97 0.49
C GLY A 239 -5.28 11.84 -0.92
N SER A 240 -5.68 12.99 -1.48
CA SER A 240 -6.35 13.06 -2.78
C SER A 240 -5.39 12.95 -3.96
N HIS A 241 -4.08 13.14 -3.75
CA HIS A 241 -3.05 13.05 -4.78
C HIS A 241 -3.39 13.90 -6.02
N ASP A 242 -3.74 13.29 -7.14
CA ASP A 242 -4.11 13.93 -8.41
C ASP A 242 -5.63 14.08 -8.62
N GLY A 243 -6.44 13.68 -7.64
CA GLY A 243 -7.90 13.70 -7.65
C GLY A 243 -8.56 12.50 -8.32
N SER A 244 -7.81 11.46 -8.71
CA SER A 244 -8.38 10.31 -9.43
C SER A 244 -9.45 9.57 -8.62
N GLU A 245 -9.31 9.49 -7.29
CA GLU A 245 -10.28 8.88 -6.39
C GLU A 245 -11.57 9.69 -6.29
N VAL A 246 -11.47 11.02 -6.29
CA VAL A 246 -12.64 11.90 -6.39
C VAL A 246 -13.43 11.59 -7.67
N MET A 247 -12.74 11.28 -8.77
CA MET A 247 -13.40 10.93 -10.03
C MET A 247 -14.14 9.59 -9.93
N ILE A 248 -13.53 8.55 -9.33
CA ILE A 248 -14.24 7.27 -9.12
C ILE A 248 -15.50 7.48 -8.28
N PHE A 249 -15.38 8.21 -7.18
CA PHE A 249 -16.51 8.54 -6.32
C PHE A 249 -17.60 9.24 -7.13
N ALA A 250 -17.23 10.28 -7.88
CA ALA A 250 -18.18 11.12 -8.59
C ALA A 250 -18.93 10.35 -9.68
N GLU A 251 -18.24 9.47 -10.42
CA GLU A 251 -18.86 8.53 -11.36
C GLU A 251 -19.86 7.59 -10.65
N ARG A 252 -19.48 7.03 -9.50
CA ARG A 252 -20.33 6.10 -8.73
C ARG A 252 -21.64 6.75 -8.27
N VAL A 253 -21.61 8.03 -7.91
CA VAL A 253 -22.81 8.80 -7.52
C VAL A 253 -23.47 9.54 -8.69
N LYS A 254 -23.07 9.26 -9.93
CA LYS A 254 -23.59 9.89 -11.15
C LYS A 254 -23.51 11.42 -11.08
N HIS A 255 -22.37 11.90 -10.62
CA HIS A 255 -22.00 13.30 -10.50
C HIS A 255 -22.89 14.12 -9.55
N ARG A 256 -23.66 13.45 -8.69
CA ARG A 256 -24.57 14.08 -7.73
C ARG A 256 -24.14 13.75 -6.30
N PHE A 257 -23.72 14.79 -5.59
CA PHE A 257 -23.29 14.76 -4.19
C PHE A 257 -23.52 16.15 -3.60
N LYS A 258 -23.45 16.26 -2.26
CA LYS A 258 -23.67 17.52 -1.55
C LYS A 258 -22.42 18.37 -1.48
N ALA A 259 -21.26 17.74 -1.20
CA ALA A 259 -19.95 18.39 -1.26
C ALA A 259 -18.82 17.35 -1.30
N VAL A 260 -17.68 17.71 -1.90
CA VAL A 260 -16.41 16.99 -1.76
C VAL A 260 -15.35 17.92 -1.18
N HIS A 261 -14.57 17.43 -0.23
CA HIS A 261 -13.40 18.08 0.33
C HIS A 261 -12.17 17.20 0.06
N ALA A 262 -11.34 17.62 -0.88
CA ALA A 262 -10.14 16.90 -1.31
C ALA A 262 -8.90 17.51 -0.66
N PHE A 263 -8.13 16.72 0.09
CA PHE A 263 -6.98 17.16 0.87
C PHE A 263 -5.69 16.59 0.29
N GLU A 264 -4.75 17.46 -0.08
CA GLU A 264 -3.43 17.08 -0.60
C GLU A 264 -2.38 18.10 -0.15
N PRO A 265 -1.43 17.74 0.73
CA PRO A 265 -0.42 18.67 1.22
C PRO A 265 0.79 18.89 0.29
N ASP A 266 1.13 17.97 -0.63
CA ASP A 266 2.23 18.22 -1.58
C ASP A 266 1.76 19.19 -2.66
N HIS A 267 2.46 20.31 -2.77
CA HIS A 267 2.12 21.39 -3.69
C HIS A 267 1.98 20.95 -5.16
N ARG A 268 2.80 20.00 -5.63
CA ARG A 268 2.75 19.54 -7.02
C ARG A 268 1.54 18.66 -7.25
N ASN A 269 1.26 17.75 -6.32
CA ASN A 269 0.07 16.92 -6.35
C ASN A 269 -1.18 17.80 -6.24
N PHE A 270 -1.19 18.80 -5.37
CA PHE A 270 -2.27 19.77 -5.24
C PHE A 270 -2.56 20.54 -6.55
N ILE A 271 -1.52 20.96 -7.28
CA ILE A 271 -1.71 21.56 -8.62
C ILE A 271 -2.39 20.56 -9.56
N MET A 272 -1.94 19.30 -9.60
CA MET A 272 -2.55 18.27 -10.44
C MET A 272 -4.02 18.00 -10.05
N LEU A 273 -4.30 17.90 -8.76
CA LEU A 273 -5.64 17.78 -8.20
C LEU A 273 -6.54 18.92 -8.67
N THR A 274 -6.13 20.18 -8.47
CA THR A 274 -6.96 21.33 -8.85
C THR A 274 -7.21 21.38 -10.34
N ASP A 275 -6.22 21.05 -11.18
CA ASP A 275 -6.37 20.93 -12.62
C ASP A 275 -7.36 19.82 -13.03
N THR A 276 -7.29 18.65 -12.39
CA THR A 276 -8.23 17.54 -12.59
C THR A 276 -9.64 17.94 -12.21
N ILE A 277 -9.83 18.53 -11.03
CA ILE A 277 -11.14 18.97 -10.54
C ILE A 277 -11.72 20.06 -11.43
N ASN A 278 -10.92 21.06 -11.84
CA ASN A 278 -11.39 22.14 -12.71
C ASN A 278 -11.91 21.64 -14.06
N ARG A 279 -11.18 20.70 -14.70
CA ARG A 279 -11.65 20.05 -15.94
C ARG A 279 -12.94 19.27 -15.70
N TYR A 280 -12.96 18.47 -14.64
CA TYR A 280 -14.13 17.65 -14.32
C TYR A 280 -15.40 18.50 -14.07
N VAL A 281 -15.28 19.59 -13.29
CA VAL A 281 -16.38 20.53 -13.03
C VAL A 281 -16.86 21.19 -14.33
N ALA A 282 -15.94 21.57 -15.22
CA ALA A 282 -16.30 22.15 -16.52
C ALA A 282 -17.07 21.15 -17.42
N ASP A 283 -16.67 19.88 -17.41
CA ASP A 283 -17.27 18.84 -18.25
C ASP A 283 -18.63 18.34 -17.72
N HIS A 284 -18.81 18.27 -16.39
CA HIS A 284 -19.96 17.60 -15.76
C HIS A 284 -20.88 18.53 -14.96
N GLY A 285 -20.44 19.76 -14.65
CA GLY A 285 -21.20 20.70 -13.80
C GLY A 285 -21.34 20.27 -12.34
N ALA A 286 -20.59 19.26 -11.91
CA ALA A 286 -20.71 18.63 -10.60
C ALA A 286 -19.96 19.43 -9.52
N SER A 287 -20.70 20.04 -8.61
CA SER A 287 -20.17 20.98 -7.61
C SER A 287 -21.05 20.99 -6.35
N PRO A 288 -20.52 21.44 -5.18
CA PRO A 288 -19.18 21.97 -4.95
C PRO A 288 -18.11 20.89 -4.65
N ILE A 289 -16.90 21.11 -5.18
CA ILE A 289 -15.67 20.37 -4.82
C ILE A 289 -14.65 21.39 -4.32
N TYR A 290 -14.16 21.21 -3.09
CA TYR A 290 -13.18 22.07 -2.43
C TYR A 290 -11.84 21.35 -2.35
N CYS A 291 -10.80 21.91 -2.96
CA CYS A 291 -9.44 21.41 -2.85
C CYS A 291 -8.71 22.15 -1.73
N HIS A 292 -8.08 21.42 -0.82
CA HIS A 292 -7.36 21.93 0.34
C HIS A 292 -5.88 21.52 0.23
N GLU A 293 -4.98 22.50 0.14
CA GLU A 293 -3.54 22.27 0.21
C GLU A 293 -3.12 22.04 1.68
N LEU A 294 -3.64 20.96 2.26
CA LEU A 294 -3.56 20.64 3.68
C LEU A 294 -3.44 19.13 3.85
N GLY A 295 -2.58 18.71 4.77
CA GLY A 295 -2.60 17.35 5.31
C GLY A 295 -3.66 17.25 6.40
N VAL A 296 -4.12 16.04 6.70
CA VAL A 296 -5.12 15.81 7.74
C VAL A 296 -4.47 15.14 8.95
N PHE A 297 -4.69 15.70 10.14
CA PHE A 297 -4.08 15.24 11.37
C PHE A 297 -4.97 15.51 12.60
N ASP A 298 -4.46 15.27 13.81
CA ASP A 298 -5.21 15.46 15.07
C ASP A 298 -5.30 16.93 15.54
N ARG A 299 -4.61 17.86 14.85
CA ARG A 299 -4.49 19.29 15.20
C ARG A 299 -4.17 20.15 13.98
N ASP A 300 -4.41 21.45 14.08
CA ASP A 300 -3.94 22.42 13.10
C ASP A 300 -2.48 22.80 13.34
N GLY A 301 -1.71 23.03 12.28
CA GLY A 301 -0.35 23.56 12.39
C GLY A 301 0.57 23.09 11.28
N TYR A 302 1.88 23.30 11.47
CA TYR A 302 2.91 22.74 10.60
C TYR A 302 3.58 21.58 11.33
N LEU A 303 3.66 20.43 10.67
CA LEU A 303 4.31 19.24 11.22
C LEU A 303 5.47 18.81 10.33
N GLN A 304 6.52 18.29 10.96
CA GLN A 304 7.63 17.70 10.25
C GLN A 304 7.13 16.46 9.51
N ALA A 305 7.56 16.32 8.28
CA ALA A 305 7.32 15.14 7.47
C ALA A 305 8.65 14.58 6.98
N ASP A 306 8.73 13.25 6.97
CA ASP A 306 9.88 12.51 6.49
C ASP A 306 9.46 11.72 5.24
N GLY A 307 10.37 11.58 4.28
CA GLY A 307 10.09 10.98 2.97
C GLY A 307 10.19 11.97 1.83
N TYR A 308 9.88 11.53 0.61
CA TYR A 308 9.89 12.36 -0.60
C TYR A 308 8.95 11.78 -1.66
N ALA A 309 8.45 12.67 -2.53
CA ALA A 309 7.43 12.34 -3.52
C ALA A 309 6.17 11.79 -2.85
N ASP A 310 5.67 10.62 -3.28
CA ASP A 310 4.35 10.13 -2.87
C ASP A 310 4.35 9.37 -1.53
N GLY A 311 5.52 9.13 -0.90
CA GLY A 311 5.64 8.40 0.36
C GLY A 311 6.08 9.28 1.52
N VAL A 312 5.36 10.38 1.77
CA VAL A 312 5.68 11.36 2.82
C VAL A 312 4.84 11.08 4.06
N THR A 313 5.48 10.72 5.17
CA THR A 313 4.83 10.44 6.45
C THR A 313 5.00 11.60 7.41
N ILE A 314 3.93 12.00 8.09
CA ILE A 314 3.96 13.03 9.14
C ILE A 314 4.47 12.43 10.45
N THR A 315 5.52 13.01 11.04
CA THR A 315 6.16 12.48 12.27
C THR A 315 5.50 12.96 13.56
N GLY A 316 4.52 13.86 13.46
CA GLY A 316 3.85 14.51 14.59
C GLY A 316 4.70 15.57 15.32
N GLN A 317 5.96 15.75 14.93
CA GLN A 317 6.81 16.80 15.51
C GLN A 317 6.44 18.18 14.96
N PRO A 318 6.37 19.23 15.80
CA PRO A 318 6.12 20.58 15.32
C PRO A 318 7.19 21.05 14.34
N ALA A 319 6.76 21.68 13.25
CA ALA A 319 7.61 22.38 12.30
C ALA A 319 7.19 23.85 12.19
N THR A 320 7.95 24.63 11.43
CA THR A 320 7.58 26.01 11.08
C THR A 320 7.09 26.07 9.65
N SER A 321 6.34 27.13 9.32
CA SER A 321 5.93 27.39 7.94
C SER A 321 7.16 27.39 7.01
N GLY A 322 7.05 26.65 5.90
CA GLY A 322 8.13 26.48 4.93
C GLY A 322 9.14 25.36 5.24
N SER A 323 9.04 24.69 6.40
CA SER A 323 9.91 23.56 6.78
C SER A 323 9.17 22.25 7.08
N GLY A 324 7.84 22.26 7.07
CA GLY A 324 7.00 21.09 7.27
C GLY A 324 5.69 21.17 6.48
N LEU A 325 4.86 20.14 6.60
CA LEU A 325 3.55 20.08 5.97
C LEU A 325 2.53 20.86 6.78
N HIS A 326 1.73 21.67 6.11
CA HIS A 326 0.60 22.35 6.73
C HIS A 326 -0.55 21.35 6.90
N VAL A 327 -1.01 21.17 8.13
CA VAL A 327 -2.05 20.19 8.47
C VAL A 327 -3.24 20.85 9.14
N CYS A 328 -4.40 20.21 9.02
CA CYS A 328 -5.63 20.62 9.69
C CYS A 328 -6.27 19.48 10.48
N LYS A 329 -7.07 19.89 11.46
CA LYS A 329 -8.01 19.04 12.17
C LYS A 329 -9.38 19.10 11.51
N LEU A 330 -9.92 17.95 11.06
CA LEU A 330 -11.22 17.93 10.35
C LEU A 330 -12.36 18.51 11.19
N ASP A 331 -12.41 18.24 12.50
CA ASP A 331 -13.42 18.79 13.41
C ASP A 331 -13.44 20.33 13.44
N ASN A 332 -12.34 21.00 13.06
CA ASN A 332 -12.27 22.46 13.02
C ASN A 332 -12.66 23.03 11.65
N LEU A 333 -12.65 22.21 10.60
CA LEU A 333 -12.81 22.65 9.22
C LEU A 333 -14.18 22.31 8.63
N LEU A 334 -14.77 21.18 9.02
CA LEU A 334 -16.03 20.67 8.47
C LEU A 334 -17.13 20.69 9.53
N ASP A 335 -18.36 20.97 9.10
CA ASP A 335 -19.56 20.90 9.96
C ASP A 335 -20.33 19.57 9.82
N GLU A 336 -20.11 18.88 8.70
CA GLU A 336 -20.81 17.66 8.29
C GLU A 336 -19.86 16.75 7.52
N LEU A 337 -19.97 15.44 7.76
CA LEU A 337 -19.19 14.41 7.09
C LEU A 337 -20.04 13.15 6.98
N THR A 338 -20.21 12.61 5.77
CA THR A 338 -21.02 11.40 5.55
C THR A 338 -20.20 10.23 4.99
N HIS A 339 -19.08 10.53 4.33
CA HIS A 339 -18.08 9.55 3.92
C HIS A 339 -16.68 10.11 4.15
N LEU A 340 -15.81 9.33 4.80
CA LEU A 340 -14.41 9.66 5.03
C LEU A 340 -13.51 8.61 4.37
N ARG A 341 -12.62 9.03 3.48
CA ARG A 341 -11.53 8.19 2.98
C ARG A 341 -10.20 8.68 3.57
N LEU A 342 -9.41 7.74 4.11
CA LEU A 342 -8.06 8.01 4.60
C LEU A 342 -7.04 7.12 3.87
N GLU A 343 -6.16 7.76 3.11
CA GLU A 343 -4.95 7.21 2.49
C GLU A 343 -3.84 8.25 2.68
N ILE A 344 -3.20 8.27 3.85
CA ILE A 344 -2.35 9.40 4.27
C ILE A 344 -1.04 8.93 4.90
N GLU A 345 -0.47 7.87 4.35
CA GLU A 345 0.92 7.44 4.58
C GLU A 345 1.31 7.30 6.07
N GLY A 346 0.41 6.75 6.89
CA GLY A 346 0.63 6.47 8.31
C GLY A 346 -0.01 7.48 9.28
N ALA A 347 -0.68 8.52 8.77
CA ALA A 347 -1.41 9.49 9.59
C ALA A 347 -2.89 9.12 9.84
N GLU A 348 -3.33 7.91 9.48
CA GLU A 348 -4.73 7.47 9.55
C GLU A 348 -5.31 7.60 10.96
N LEU A 349 -4.63 7.06 11.97
CA LEU A 349 -5.10 7.13 13.36
C LEU A 349 -5.13 8.58 13.89
N PRO A 350 -4.08 9.41 13.73
CA PRO A 350 -4.17 10.84 14.04
C PRO A 350 -5.32 11.57 13.34
N ALA A 351 -5.56 11.31 12.05
CA ALA A 351 -6.66 11.92 11.31
C ALA A 351 -8.03 11.50 11.85
N LEU A 352 -8.21 10.23 12.22
CA LEU A 352 -9.42 9.74 12.89
C LEU A 352 -9.65 10.45 14.23
N HIS A 353 -8.62 10.66 15.04
CA HIS A 353 -8.72 11.50 16.24
C HIS A 353 -9.04 12.97 15.92
N GLY A 354 -8.54 13.49 14.80
CA GLY A 354 -8.84 14.82 14.29
C GLY A 354 -10.28 15.00 13.79
N ALA A 355 -10.96 13.90 13.45
CA ALA A 355 -12.34 13.86 12.99
C ALA A 355 -13.32 13.29 14.02
N HIS A 356 -12.87 13.11 15.28
CA HIS A 356 -13.62 12.37 16.28
C HIS A 356 -15.01 12.97 16.56
N GLN A 357 -15.15 14.29 16.62
CA GLN A 357 -16.47 14.92 16.84
C GLN A 357 -17.39 14.74 15.63
N LEU A 358 -16.86 14.87 14.41
CA LEU A 358 -17.60 14.59 13.18
C LEU A 358 -18.05 13.12 13.12
N ILE A 359 -17.18 12.18 13.49
CA ILE A 359 -17.50 10.76 13.52
C ILE A 359 -18.66 10.49 14.49
N LEU A 360 -18.59 10.99 15.72
CA LEU A 360 -19.65 10.81 16.72
C LEU A 360 -20.98 11.48 16.31
N LYS A 361 -20.91 12.67 15.70
CA LYS A 361 -22.08 13.47 15.32
C LYS A 361 -22.78 12.92 14.08
N ASN A 362 -22.02 12.61 13.03
CA ASN A 362 -22.56 12.32 11.71
C ASN A 362 -22.57 10.83 11.37
N ARG A 363 -21.81 9.99 12.10
CA ARG A 363 -21.65 8.55 11.82
C ARG A 363 -21.34 8.27 10.34
N PRO A 364 -20.29 8.89 9.79
CA PRO A 364 -19.95 8.70 8.38
C PRO A 364 -19.60 7.24 8.11
N THR A 365 -19.82 6.76 6.88
CA THR A 365 -19.13 5.56 6.43
C THR A 365 -17.65 5.90 6.25
N MET A 366 -16.75 4.96 6.51
CA MET A 366 -15.31 5.21 6.44
C MET A 366 -14.59 4.14 5.63
N THR A 367 -13.65 4.58 4.80
CA THR A 367 -12.68 3.72 4.12
C THR A 367 -11.28 4.14 4.57
N VAL A 368 -10.63 3.30 5.37
CA VAL A 368 -9.34 3.62 6.00
C VAL A 368 -8.30 2.61 5.58
N SER A 369 -7.20 3.06 4.98
CA SER A 369 -6.10 2.17 4.62
C SER A 369 -5.39 1.61 5.85
N ALA A 370 -4.98 0.34 5.76
CA ALA A 370 -4.48 -0.43 6.90
C ALA A 370 -3.21 -1.22 6.54
N TYR A 371 -2.29 -0.57 5.82
CA TYR A 371 -1.04 -1.17 5.33
C TYR A 371 0.19 -0.26 5.48
N HIS A 372 0.05 0.94 6.04
CA HIS A 372 1.14 1.91 6.17
C HIS A 372 1.99 1.63 7.40
N LEU A 373 1.36 1.35 8.54
CA LEU A 373 2.04 1.02 9.78
C LEU A 373 1.77 -0.42 10.19
N ALA A 374 2.80 -1.04 10.76
CA ALA A 374 2.71 -2.38 11.32
C ALA A 374 1.63 -2.49 12.42
N THR A 375 1.24 -1.36 13.04
CA THR A 375 0.22 -1.27 14.08
C THR A 375 -1.16 -0.84 13.58
N ASP A 376 -1.34 -0.61 12.27
CA ASP A 376 -2.63 -0.13 11.73
C ASP A 376 -3.80 -1.02 12.17
N PHE A 377 -3.68 -2.34 12.07
CA PHE A 377 -4.75 -3.25 12.50
C PHE A 377 -5.18 -3.05 13.97
N PRO A 378 -4.31 -3.27 14.97
CA PRO A 378 -4.73 -3.12 16.37
C PRO A 378 -5.16 -1.68 16.69
N ASP A 379 -4.48 -0.66 16.17
CA ASP A 379 -4.74 0.72 16.56
C ASP A 379 -6.02 1.27 15.94
N LEU A 380 -6.26 1.02 14.63
CA LEU A 380 -7.47 1.46 13.95
C LEU A 380 -8.69 0.72 14.45
N LEU A 381 -8.62 -0.61 14.64
CA LEU A 381 -9.75 -1.38 15.18
C LEU A 381 -10.11 -0.93 16.60
N LYS A 382 -9.10 -0.65 17.43
CA LYS A 382 -9.30 -0.12 18.77
C LYS A 382 -9.98 1.26 18.73
N PHE A 383 -9.53 2.16 17.85
CA PHE A 383 -10.20 3.45 17.67
C PHE A 383 -11.68 3.25 17.32
N MET A 384 -11.99 2.37 16.36
CA MET A 384 -13.37 2.11 15.95
C MET A 384 -14.23 1.61 17.12
N GLU A 385 -13.71 0.72 17.96
CA GLU A 385 -14.39 0.27 19.19
C GLU A 385 -14.60 1.41 20.20
N GLU A 386 -13.58 2.27 20.39
CA GLU A 386 -13.61 3.38 21.35
C GLU A 386 -14.62 4.47 20.97
N THR A 387 -15.03 4.57 19.70
CA THR A 387 -16.14 5.46 19.30
C THR A 387 -17.47 5.09 19.97
N GLY A 388 -17.65 3.82 20.38
CA GLY A 388 -18.92 3.31 20.88
C GLY A 388 -20.05 3.27 19.84
N LEU A 389 -19.71 3.45 18.55
CA LEU A 389 -20.64 3.35 17.43
C LEU A 389 -20.79 1.89 16.98
N ASP A 390 -21.95 1.55 16.45
CA ASP A 390 -22.32 0.22 15.98
C ASP A 390 -21.82 -0.08 14.55
N TYR A 391 -20.60 0.34 14.24
CA TYR A 391 -19.99 0.12 12.93
C TYR A 391 -19.84 -1.37 12.62
N GLN A 392 -20.26 -1.74 11.41
CA GLN A 392 -19.91 -3.05 10.85
C GLN A 392 -18.58 -2.93 10.12
N LEU A 393 -17.58 -3.68 10.59
CA LEU A 393 -16.22 -3.62 10.05
C LEU A 393 -16.00 -4.70 9.00
N SER A 394 -15.58 -4.27 7.81
CA SER A 394 -15.16 -5.16 6.72
C SER A 394 -13.74 -4.83 6.27
N LEU A 395 -13.05 -5.79 5.65
CA LEU A 395 -11.71 -5.63 5.11
C LEU A 395 -11.69 -6.09 3.65
N ARG A 396 -11.23 -5.23 2.74
CA ARG A 396 -11.04 -5.60 1.32
C ARG A 396 -9.65 -5.20 0.86
N HIS A 397 -9.21 -5.90 -0.17
CA HIS A 397 -7.95 -5.64 -0.84
C HIS A 397 -8.21 -5.54 -2.33
N GLN A 398 -7.82 -4.44 -2.96
CA GLN A 398 -8.14 -4.17 -4.38
C GLN A 398 -6.89 -4.07 -5.24
N SER A 399 -5.70 -4.35 -4.69
CA SER A 399 -4.43 -4.36 -5.42
C SER A 399 -3.81 -5.76 -5.48
N LEU A 400 -2.81 -5.91 -6.34
CA LEU A 400 -1.91 -7.06 -6.30
C LEU A 400 -0.68 -6.76 -5.42
N GLU A 401 -0.42 -5.52 -5.06
CA GLU A 401 0.62 -5.11 -4.10
C GLU A 401 -0.04 -4.83 -2.74
N PRO A 402 0.69 -4.59 -1.63
CA PRO A 402 0.06 -4.37 -0.32
C PRO A 402 -0.90 -3.18 -0.24
N GLY A 403 -0.78 -2.22 -1.17
CA GLY A 403 -1.60 -1.01 -1.16
C GLY A 403 -3.07 -1.27 -1.45
N VAL A 404 -3.94 -0.31 -1.10
CA VAL A 404 -5.40 -0.46 -1.24
C VAL A 404 -5.95 -1.65 -0.43
N LEU A 405 -5.32 -1.94 0.71
CA LEU A 405 -5.86 -2.79 1.77
C LEU A 405 -6.60 -1.88 2.76
N CYS A 406 -7.92 -1.94 2.77
CA CYS A 406 -8.74 -0.96 3.46
C CYS A 406 -9.74 -1.60 4.42
N ILE A 407 -9.83 -1.02 5.60
CA ILE A 407 -10.91 -1.22 6.57
C ILE A 407 -12.09 -0.35 6.14
N TYR A 408 -13.26 -0.96 6.08
CA TYR A 408 -14.54 -0.32 5.81
C TYR A 408 -15.36 -0.32 7.09
N ALA A 409 -15.84 0.84 7.52
CA ALA A 409 -16.78 0.98 8.64
C ALA A 409 -18.09 1.58 8.11
N VAL A 410 -19.21 0.85 8.28
CA VAL A 410 -20.53 1.21 7.70
C VAL A 410 -21.63 1.28 8.73
#